data_AF-A0A8T0FCE0-F1
#
_entry.id   AF-A0A8T0FCE0-F1
#
_cell.length_a   1.000
_cell.length_b   1.000
_cell.length_c   1.000
_cell.angle_alpha   90.00
_cell.angle_beta   90.00
_cell.angle_gamma   90.00
#
_symmetry.space_group_name_H-M   'P 1'
#
loop_
_entity.id
_entity.type
_entity.pdbx_description
1 polymer ?
#
loop_
_entity_poly.entity_id
_entity_poly.type
_entity_poly.pdbx_seq_one_letter_code
_entity_poly.pdbx_strand_id
1 'polypeptide(L)'
;MKALDVEVIKCCTNTLYDPERIIAVNGKVPLTYQAFVFEELLLDADWSLNAGNWMWLSASAFFHQYYRVYSPIAFGKKTDKNGDYIRKYIPVLKKFPPEYIYEPWKAPKKLQEQLGCVIGKDYPSPIVDHDKARVENLRRMDAVYKSKQENKDKDKKESPMKSKNSPVPKKAPSKGKRSLDGNSQNKISKFLKNK
;
A
#
# COMPACT_ATOMS: atom_id res chain seq x y z
N MET A 1 -16.21 14.17 -24.66
CA MET A 1 -15.54 14.08 -23.35
C MET A 1 -16.21 15.02 -22.37
N LYS A 2 -17.41 14.68 -21.86
CA LYS A 2 -18.21 15.57 -21.00
C LYS A 2 -19.05 14.81 -19.97
N ALA A 3 -18.63 13.60 -19.58
CA ALA A 3 -19.44 12.77 -18.68
C ALA A 3 -18.93 12.75 -17.23
N LEU A 4 -17.62 12.87 -17.00
CA LEU A 4 -17.04 12.99 -15.67
C LEU A 4 -15.77 13.83 -15.85
N ASP A 5 -15.71 15.00 -15.22
CA ASP A 5 -14.59 15.94 -15.28
C ASP A 5 -13.38 15.40 -14.47
N VAL A 6 -12.97 14.17 -14.79
CA VAL A 6 -11.98 13.38 -14.05
C VAL A 6 -10.73 13.27 -14.91
N GLU A 7 -9.73 14.07 -14.58
CA GLU A 7 -8.41 14.02 -15.18
C GLU A 7 -7.63 12.81 -14.64
N VAL A 8 -7.18 11.94 -15.54
CA VAL A 8 -6.40 10.75 -15.19
C VAL A 8 -4.91 11.06 -15.24
N ILE A 9 -4.27 11.18 -14.08
CA ILE A 9 -2.82 11.41 -13.97
C ILE A 9 -2.06 10.08 -14.05
N LYS A 10 -1.13 9.98 -15.01
CA LYS A 10 -0.44 8.72 -15.38
C LYS A 10 0.85 8.42 -14.60
N CYS A 11 1.38 9.34 -13.80
CA CYS A 11 2.68 9.19 -13.14
C CYS A 11 2.64 9.67 -11.68
N CYS A 12 2.79 8.75 -10.74
CA CYS A 12 2.79 9.05 -9.31
C CYS A 12 3.80 8.13 -8.63
N THR A 13 4.98 8.65 -8.32
CA THR A 13 5.95 7.95 -7.48
C THR A 13 5.96 8.59 -6.10
N ASN A 14 5.64 7.80 -5.09
CA ASN A 14 5.28 8.24 -3.73
C ASN A 14 6.46 8.60 -2.82
N THR A 15 7.70 8.63 -3.31
CA THR A 15 8.78 8.23 -2.39
C THR A 15 9.55 9.34 -1.69
N LEU A 16 9.46 10.62 -2.05
CA LEU A 16 10.04 11.75 -1.28
C LEU A 16 9.58 13.03 -1.96
N TYR A 17 8.89 13.96 -1.29
CA TYR A 17 8.49 15.20 -1.97
C TYR A 17 8.57 16.51 -1.20
N ASP A 18 9.31 17.45 -1.80
CA ASP A 18 9.29 18.91 -1.65
C ASP A 18 8.19 19.49 -2.57
N PRO A 19 7.03 19.86 -2.02
CA PRO A 19 5.83 20.19 -2.81
C PRO A 19 6.02 21.37 -3.77
N GLU A 20 6.91 22.33 -3.46
CA GLU A 20 7.13 23.50 -4.32
C GLU A 20 7.73 23.10 -5.67
N ARG A 21 8.64 22.13 -5.68
CA ARG A 21 9.33 21.68 -6.90
C ARG A 21 8.38 21.00 -7.89
N ILE A 22 7.33 20.31 -7.43
CA ILE A 22 6.34 19.69 -8.34
C ILE A 22 5.31 20.67 -8.83
N ILE A 23 4.89 21.60 -7.97
CA ILE A 23 4.00 22.68 -8.39
C ILE A 23 4.69 23.51 -9.48
N ALA A 24 5.99 23.78 -9.32
CA ALA A 24 6.79 24.47 -10.33
C ALA A 24 6.88 23.72 -11.67
N VAL A 25 6.89 22.38 -11.65
CA VAL A 25 7.01 21.55 -12.86
C VAL A 25 5.64 21.29 -13.52
N ASN A 26 4.59 21.10 -12.74
CA ASN A 26 3.28 20.66 -13.23
C ASN A 26 2.24 21.79 -13.30
N GLY A 27 2.51 22.98 -12.74
CA GLY A 27 1.63 24.15 -12.73
C GLY A 27 0.39 24.02 -11.84
N LYS A 28 0.05 22.80 -11.39
CA LYS A 28 -0.99 22.46 -10.41
C LYS A 28 -0.49 21.31 -9.56
N VAL A 29 -1.03 21.18 -8.34
CA VAL A 29 -0.79 20.01 -7.50
C VAL A 29 -1.39 18.78 -8.20
N PRO A 30 -0.60 17.75 -8.56
CA PRO A 30 -1.13 16.47 -9.00
C PRO A 30 -2.17 15.91 -8.02
N LEU A 31 -3.26 15.33 -8.52
CA LEU A 31 -4.25 14.58 -7.73
C LEU A 31 -3.67 13.46 -6.84
N THR A 32 -2.40 13.11 -7.04
CA THR A 32 -1.73 11.98 -6.38
C THR A 32 -0.92 12.34 -5.17
N TYR A 33 -1.06 13.58 -4.70
CA TYR A 33 -0.78 13.96 -3.33
C TYR A 33 -1.82 13.40 -2.38
N GLN A 34 -1.74 12.08 -2.19
CA GLN A 34 -2.64 11.35 -1.31
C GLN A 34 -2.41 11.72 0.17
N ALA A 35 -1.32 12.39 0.53
CA ALA A 35 -1.17 12.95 1.87
C ALA A 35 -2.02 14.22 2.05
N PHE A 36 -1.89 15.21 1.16
CA PHE A 36 -2.59 16.50 1.27
C PHE A 36 -4.10 16.39 1.03
N VAL A 37 -4.53 15.60 0.04
CA VAL A 37 -5.97 15.39 -0.21
C VAL A 37 -6.65 14.73 0.99
N PHE A 38 -5.96 13.78 1.64
CA PHE A 38 -6.53 13.09 2.80
C PHE A 38 -6.50 13.97 4.05
N GLU A 39 -5.48 14.82 4.20
CA GLU A 39 -5.41 15.79 5.30
C GLU A 39 -6.49 16.87 5.20
N GLU A 40 -6.88 17.28 3.98
CA GLU A 40 -7.94 18.27 3.77
C GLU A 40 -9.36 17.68 3.80
N LEU A 41 -9.55 16.47 3.28
CA LEU A 41 -10.90 15.91 3.05
C LEU A 41 -11.36 14.90 4.10
N LEU A 42 -10.45 14.27 4.86
CA LEU A 42 -10.86 13.35 5.91
C LEU A 42 -11.29 14.10 7.17
N LEU A 43 -12.46 13.74 7.70
CA LEU A 43 -12.95 14.29 8.97
C LEU A 43 -12.08 13.87 10.16
N ASP A 44 -11.45 12.70 10.07
CA ASP A 44 -10.55 12.12 11.06
C ASP A 44 -9.07 12.26 10.67
N ALA A 45 -8.74 13.27 9.86
CA ALA A 45 -7.38 13.56 9.46
C ALA A 45 -6.48 13.77 10.69
N ASP A 46 -5.44 12.94 10.81
CA ASP A 46 -4.35 13.10 11.75
C ASP A 46 -3.02 12.96 11.01
N TRP A 47 -2.13 13.93 11.23
CA TRP A 47 -0.87 14.03 10.51
C TRP A 47 0.04 12.81 10.76
N SER A 48 0.11 12.34 12.02
CA SER A 48 0.99 11.23 12.40
C SER A 48 0.49 9.90 11.83
N LEU A 49 -0.82 9.65 11.93
CA LEU A 49 -1.44 8.46 11.36
C LEU A 49 -1.34 8.44 9.84
N ASN A 50 -1.57 9.58 9.19
CA ASN A 50 -1.45 9.72 7.74
C ASN A 50 -0.02 9.43 7.28
N ALA A 51 0.99 10.07 7.89
CA ALA A 51 2.40 9.85 7.57
C ALA A 51 2.82 8.38 7.81
N GLY A 52 2.41 7.78 8.93
CA GLY A 52 2.67 6.38 9.25
C GLY A 52 2.11 5.41 8.21
N ASN A 53 0.84 5.61 7.83
CA ASN A 53 0.17 4.79 6.83
C ASN A 53 0.82 4.91 5.45
N TRP A 54 1.21 6.11 5.03
CA TRP A 54 1.89 6.32 3.75
C TRP A 54 3.26 5.65 3.70
N MET A 55 4.06 5.79 4.77
CA MET A 55 5.35 5.10 4.86
C MET A 55 5.22 3.57 4.83
N TRP A 56 4.15 3.05 5.41
CA TRP A 56 3.84 1.62 5.38
C TRP A 56 3.43 1.15 3.98
N LEU A 57 2.50 1.86 3.32
CA LEU A 57 1.99 1.53 1.98
C LEU A 57 3.05 1.67 0.88
N SER A 58 3.97 2.64 1.00
CA SER A 58 5.07 2.84 0.05
C SER A 58 6.22 1.84 0.22
N ALA A 59 6.15 0.97 1.23
CA ALA A 59 7.26 0.14 1.67
C ALA A 59 8.54 0.95 1.96
N SER A 60 8.39 2.13 2.55
CA SER A 60 9.50 2.97 3.01
C SER A 60 9.89 2.66 4.46
N ALA A 61 8.90 2.50 5.35
CA ALA A 61 9.11 2.13 6.75
C ALA A 61 7.94 1.27 7.26
N PHE A 62 8.13 0.56 8.39
CA PHE A 62 7.08 -0.24 9.06
C PHE A 62 6.45 -1.37 8.22
N PHE A 63 7.06 -1.76 7.11
CA PHE A 63 6.62 -2.87 6.26
C PHE A 63 7.47 -4.12 6.48
N HIS A 64 6.88 -5.29 6.24
CA HIS A 64 7.55 -6.58 6.43
C HIS A 64 7.86 -7.28 5.09
N GLN A 65 7.08 -7.01 4.03
CA GLN A 65 7.13 -7.73 2.77
C GLN A 65 6.85 -6.77 1.61
N TYR A 66 7.89 -6.38 0.87
CA TYR A 66 7.76 -5.48 -0.29
C TYR A 66 7.04 -6.12 -1.49
N TYR A 67 6.94 -7.45 -1.50
CA TYR A 67 6.33 -8.19 -2.60
C TYR A 67 4.80 -8.26 -2.54
N ARG A 68 4.17 -7.71 -1.49
CA ARG A 68 2.72 -7.61 -1.39
C ARG A 68 2.21 -6.45 -2.24
N VAL A 69 1.80 -6.75 -3.47
CA VAL A 69 1.13 -5.80 -4.35
C VAL A 69 -0.38 -6.05 -4.31
N TYR A 70 -1.13 -5.08 -3.84
CA TYR A 70 -2.60 -5.15 -3.79
C TYR A 70 -3.20 -5.01 -5.19
N SER A 71 -4.19 -5.84 -5.51
CA SER A 71 -4.97 -5.74 -6.73
C SER A 71 -6.32 -5.08 -6.44
N PRO A 72 -6.67 -3.98 -7.12
CA PRO A 72 -7.96 -3.33 -6.93
C PRO A 72 -9.13 -4.26 -7.31
N ILE A 73 -8.88 -5.22 -8.22
CA ILE A 73 -9.85 -6.20 -8.67
C ILE A 73 -10.04 -7.29 -7.62
N ALA A 74 -8.95 -7.95 -7.22
CA ALA A 74 -9.04 -9.10 -6.30
C ALA A 74 -9.52 -8.67 -4.91
N PHE A 75 -9.08 -7.49 -4.44
CA PHE A 75 -9.53 -6.94 -3.17
C PHE A 75 -11.02 -6.60 -3.20
N GLY A 76 -11.49 -5.95 -4.27
CA GLY A 76 -12.90 -5.65 -4.47
C GLY A 76 -13.76 -6.91 -4.44
N LYS A 77 -13.45 -7.90 -5.29
CA LYS A 77 -14.17 -9.18 -5.36
C LYS A 77 -14.20 -9.95 -4.03
N LYS A 78 -13.16 -9.82 -3.21
CA LYS A 78 -13.08 -10.48 -1.90
C LYS A 78 -13.98 -9.80 -0.86
N THR A 79 -14.02 -8.48 -0.86
CA THR A 79 -14.66 -7.68 0.19
C THR A 79 -16.14 -7.40 -0.11
N ASP A 80 -16.48 -7.20 -1.38
CA ASP A 80 -17.84 -6.92 -1.85
C ASP A 80 -18.15 -7.81 -3.06
N LYS A 81 -18.90 -8.89 -2.83
CA LYS A 81 -19.17 -9.89 -3.90
C LYS A 81 -20.17 -9.38 -4.94
N ASN A 82 -21.07 -8.47 -4.55
CA ASN A 82 -22.15 -7.98 -5.39
C ASN A 82 -21.81 -6.67 -6.10
N GLY A 83 -20.76 -5.98 -5.64
CA GLY A 83 -20.34 -4.69 -6.14
C GLY A 83 -21.24 -3.54 -5.66
N ASP A 84 -21.91 -3.70 -4.53
CA ASP A 84 -22.87 -2.73 -4.00
C ASP A 84 -22.19 -1.38 -3.72
N TYR A 85 -20.93 -1.39 -3.29
CA TYR A 85 -20.14 -0.18 -3.10
C TYR A 85 -19.96 0.58 -4.42
N ILE A 86 -19.56 -0.13 -5.48
CA ILE A 86 -19.35 0.47 -6.81
C ILE A 86 -20.66 1.02 -7.37
N ARG A 87 -21.77 0.29 -7.23
CA ARG A 87 -23.10 0.73 -7.70
C ARG A 87 -23.58 1.99 -6.99
N LYS A 88 -23.21 2.18 -5.72
CA LYS A 88 -23.58 3.36 -4.93
C LYS A 88 -22.82 4.61 -5.38
N TYR A 89 -21.50 4.51 -5.56
CA TYR A 89 -20.64 5.67 -5.84
C TYR A 89 -20.42 5.93 -7.33
N ILE A 90 -20.58 4.93 -8.19
CA ILE A 90 -20.42 5.04 -9.65
C ILE A 90 -21.75 4.62 -10.32
N PRO A 91 -22.73 5.54 -10.41
CA PRO A 91 -24.07 5.22 -10.91
C PRO A 91 -24.06 4.74 -12.37
N VAL A 92 -23.06 5.14 -13.15
CA VAL A 92 -22.86 4.70 -14.55
C VAL A 92 -22.67 3.17 -14.65
N LEU A 93 -22.09 2.54 -13.63
CA LEU A 93 -21.87 1.09 -13.58
C LEU A 93 -22.99 0.32 -12.86
N LYS A 94 -24.07 1.01 -12.43
CA LYS A 94 -25.10 0.42 -11.57
C LYS A 94 -25.80 -0.81 -12.16
N LYS A 95 -25.87 -0.92 -13.49
CA LYS A 95 -26.54 -2.02 -14.19
C LYS A 95 -25.63 -3.23 -14.49
N PHE A 96 -24.31 -3.11 -14.30
CA PHE A 96 -23.40 -4.22 -14.61
C PHE A 96 -23.66 -5.44 -13.72
N PRO A 97 -23.61 -6.68 -14.23
CA PRO A 97 -23.72 -7.86 -13.38
C PRO A 97 -22.50 -7.96 -12.44
N PRO A 98 -22.63 -8.63 -11.28
CA PRO A 98 -21.54 -8.79 -10.30
C PRO A 98 -20.25 -9.37 -10.89
N GLU A 99 -20.36 -10.21 -11.91
CA GLU A 99 -19.23 -10.83 -12.61
C GLU A 99 -18.30 -9.81 -13.29
N TYR A 100 -18.88 -8.72 -13.83
CA TYR A 100 -18.15 -7.70 -14.59
C TYR A 100 -18.00 -6.37 -13.84
N ILE A 101 -18.57 -6.20 -12.65
CA ILE A 101 -18.56 -4.90 -11.95
C ILE A 101 -17.13 -4.42 -11.61
N TYR A 102 -16.23 -5.35 -11.28
CA TYR A 102 -14.81 -5.05 -11.00
C TYR A 102 -13.93 -5.03 -12.25
N GLU A 103 -14.41 -5.57 -13.37
CA GLU A 103 -13.68 -5.68 -14.63
C GLU A 103 -14.60 -5.37 -15.83
N PRO A 104 -15.19 -4.17 -15.91
CA PRO A 104 -16.24 -3.89 -16.89
C PRO A 104 -15.71 -3.93 -18.34
N TRP A 105 -14.41 -3.74 -18.55
CA TRP A 105 -13.76 -3.87 -19.86
C TRP A 105 -13.74 -5.31 -20.40
N LYS A 106 -13.94 -6.33 -19.54
CA LYS A 106 -14.06 -7.74 -19.96
C LYS A 106 -15.47 -8.10 -20.41
N ALA A 107 -16.48 -7.25 -20.15
CA ALA A 107 -17.84 -7.48 -20.59
C ALA A 107 -17.93 -7.42 -22.13
N PRO A 108 -18.69 -8.31 -22.80
CA PRO A 108 -18.92 -8.22 -24.24
C PRO A 108 -19.50 -6.86 -24.65
N LYS A 109 -19.10 -6.30 -25.80
CA LYS A 109 -19.59 -4.99 -26.27
C LYS A 109 -21.12 -4.91 -26.34
N LYS A 110 -21.76 -5.97 -26.81
CA LYS A 110 -23.24 -6.07 -26.85
C LYS A 110 -23.86 -5.91 -25.46
N LEU A 111 -23.25 -6.49 -24.43
CA LEU A 111 -23.70 -6.35 -23.06
C LEU A 111 -23.48 -4.90 -22.57
N GLN A 112 -22.32 -4.30 -22.86
CA GLN A 112 -22.04 -2.90 -22.52
C GLN A 112 -23.08 -1.93 -23.12
N GLU A 113 -23.44 -2.15 -24.39
CA GLU A 113 -24.47 -1.38 -25.10
C GLU A 113 -25.86 -1.57 -24.47
N GLN A 114 -26.24 -2.82 -24.15
CA GLN A 114 -27.51 -3.13 -23.47
C GLN A 114 -27.62 -2.47 -22.09
N LEU A 115 -26.50 -2.38 -21.37
CA LEU A 115 -26.44 -1.76 -20.05
C LEU A 115 -26.35 -0.23 -20.13
N GLY A 116 -26.13 0.34 -21.32
CA GLY A 116 -26.03 1.78 -21.56
C GLY A 116 -24.73 2.40 -21.05
N CYS A 117 -23.66 1.63 -20.95
CA CYS A 117 -22.35 2.13 -20.54
C CYS A 117 -21.25 1.43 -21.34
N VAL A 118 -20.70 2.14 -22.32
CA VAL A 118 -19.62 1.68 -23.20
C VAL A 118 -18.27 2.09 -22.61
N ILE A 119 -17.42 1.09 -22.37
CA ILE A 119 -16.07 1.33 -21.83
C ILE A 119 -15.20 1.98 -22.91
N GLY A 120 -14.50 3.04 -22.53
CA GLY A 120 -13.77 3.96 -23.41
C GLY A 120 -14.57 5.20 -23.82
N LYS A 121 -15.90 5.22 -23.63
CA LYS A 121 -16.75 6.38 -23.94
C LYS A 121 -17.44 6.94 -22.69
N ASP A 122 -18.23 6.11 -22.03
CA ASP A 122 -19.05 6.49 -20.88
C ASP A 122 -18.32 6.23 -19.55
N TYR A 123 -17.41 5.25 -19.55
CA TYR A 123 -16.51 4.94 -18.45
C TYR A 123 -15.09 4.71 -19.00
N PRO A 124 -14.02 5.19 -18.37
CA PRO A 124 -12.67 5.06 -18.92
C PRO A 124 -12.21 3.61 -19.01
N SER A 125 -11.42 3.31 -20.04
CA SER A 125 -10.68 2.05 -20.13
C SER A 125 -9.59 1.97 -19.06
N PRO A 126 -9.18 0.75 -18.64
CA PRO A 126 -8.05 0.59 -17.74
C PRO A 126 -6.82 1.34 -18.22
N ILE A 127 -6.28 2.18 -17.34
CA ILE A 127 -5.15 3.06 -17.65
C ILE A 127 -3.85 2.25 -17.69
N VAL A 128 -3.79 1.21 -16.86
CA VAL A 128 -2.65 0.34 -16.67
C VAL A 128 -3.13 -1.10 -16.60
N ASP A 129 -2.38 -1.99 -17.26
CA ASP A 129 -2.51 -3.44 -17.09
C ASP A 129 -1.87 -3.83 -15.74
N HIS A 130 -2.71 -4.17 -14.76
CA HIS A 130 -2.26 -4.42 -13.39
C HIS A 130 -1.30 -5.60 -13.28
N ASP A 131 -1.50 -6.64 -14.10
CA ASP A 131 -0.64 -7.83 -14.08
C ASP A 131 0.78 -7.48 -14.54
N LYS A 132 0.89 -6.71 -15.63
CA LYS A 132 2.19 -6.22 -16.12
C LYS A 132 2.85 -5.24 -15.15
N ALA A 133 2.08 -4.29 -14.63
CA ALA A 133 2.59 -3.31 -13.68
C ALA A 133 3.11 -3.95 -12.38
N ARG A 134 2.38 -4.97 -11.88
CA ARG A 134 2.80 -5.75 -10.72
C ARG A 134 4.15 -6.44 -10.97
N VAL A 135 4.30 -7.12 -12.11
CA VAL A 135 5.54 -7.82 -12.46
C VAL A 135 6.71 -6.84 -12.54
N GLU A 136 6.54 -5.72 -13.23
CA GLU A 136 7.59 -4.71 -13.37
C GLU A 136 7.96 -4.07 -12.02
N ASN A 137 6.98 -3.77 -11.17
CA ASN A 137 7.23 -3.26 -9.84
C ASN A 137 8.05 -4.24 -8.99
N LEU A 138 7.67 -5.52 -8.98
CA LEU A 138 8.40 -6.56 -8.25
C LEU A 138 9.83 -6.71 -8.76
N ARG A 139 10.05 -6.65 -10.07
CA ARG A 139 11.38 -6.70 -10.68
C ARG A 139 12.25 -5.54 -10.21
N ARG A 140 11.71 -4.31 -10.20
CA ARG A 140 12.43 -3.12 -9.74
C ARG A 140 12.78 -3.19 -8.26
N MET A 141 11.83 -3.59 -7.43
CA MET A 141 12.05 -3.74 -5.99
C MET A 141 13.12 -4.80 -5.73
N ASP A 142 13.02 -5.97 -6.35
CA ASP A 142 14.02 -7.04 -6.23
C ASP A 142 15.44 -6.58 -6.61
N ALA A 143 15.59 -5.83 -7.70
CA ALA A 143 16.87 -5.26 -8.10
C ALA A 143 17.47 -4.31 -7.03
N VAL A 144 16.64 -3.47 -6.40
CA VAL A 144 17.07 -2.55 -5.34
C VAL A 144 17.46 -3.30 -4.06
N TYR A 145 16.75 -4.38 -3.73
CA TYR A 145 17.11 -5.20 -2.57
C TYR A 145 18.41 -5.96 -2.77
N LYS A 146 18.62 -6.52 -3.98
CA LYS A 146 19.87 -7.20 -4.35
C LYS A 146 21.06 -6.25 -4.30
N SER A 147 20.95 -5.05 -4.88
CA SER A 147 22.04 -4.07 -4.84
C SER A 147 22.38 -3.61 -3.42
N LYS A 148 21.37 -3.44 -2.55
CA LYS A 148 21.59 -3.15 -1.12
C LYS A 148 22.30 -4.31 -0.39
N GLN A 149 22.00 -5.55 -0.75
CA GLN A 149 22.65 -6.73 -0.17
C GLN A 149 24.12 -6.78 -0.59
N GLU A 150 24.40 -6.61 -1.88
CA GLU A 150 25.76 -6.60 -2.44
C GLU A 150 26.63 -5.47 -1.86
N ASN A 151 26.06 -4.27 -1.68
CA ASN A 151 26.78 -3.16 -1.06
C ASN A 151 27.09 -3.43 0.42
N LYS A 152 26.16 -4.02 1.18
CA LYS A 152 26.43 -4.46 2.56
C LYS A 152 27.53 -5.51 2.65
N ASP A 153 27.63 -6.39 1.65
CA ASP A 153 28.67 -7.42 1.62
C ASP A 153 30.03 -6.88 1.17
N LYS A 154 30.07 -5.79 0.40
CA LYS A 154 31.29 -5.04 0.06
C LYS A 154 31.80 -4.19 1.23
N ASP A 155 30.93 -3.47 1.93
CA ASP A 155 31.29 -2.67 3.12
C ASP A 155 31.88 -3.54 4.25
N LYS A 156 31.41 -4.80 4.37
CA LYS A 156 31.97 -5.79 5.30
C LYS A 156 33.35 -6.30 4.88
N LYS A 157 33.67 -6.30 3.59
CA LYS A 157 34.98 -6.76 3.06
C LYS A 157 36.04 -5.64 3.08
N GLU A 158 35.64 -4.37 3.01
CA GLU A 158 36.55 -3.22 3.01
C GLU A 158 36.84 -2.62 4.41
N SER A 159 36.20 -3.13 5.47
CA SER A 159 36.52 -2.70 6.85
C SER A 159 37.94 -3.17 7.24
N PRO A 160 38.89 -2.27 7.53
CA PRO A 160 40.26 -2.66 7.84
C PRO A 160 40.33 -3.39 9.18
N MET A 161 41.11 -4.47 9.17
CA MET A 161 41.42 -5.38 10.26
C MET A 161 41.85 -4.59 11.51
N LYS A 162 40.91 -4.25 12.41
CA LYS A 162 41.23 -3.66 13.72
C LYS A 162 42.03 -4.70 14.51
N SER A 163 43.28 -4.36 14.79
CA SER A 163 44.22 -5.11 15.62
C SER A 163 43.58 -5.51 16.94
N LYS A 164 43.50 -6.81 17.20
CA LYS A 164 43.09 -7.35 18.50
C LYS A 164 44.20 -7.08 19.51
N ASN A 165 43.97 -6.17 20.45
CA ASN A 165 44.55 -6.21 21.79
C ASN A 165 43.73 -5.32 22.73
N SER A 166 42.82 -5.92 23.51
CA SER A 166 42.28 -5.45 24.80
C SER A 166 41.21 -6.44 25.34
N PRO A 167 40.99 -6.51 26.66
CA PRO A 167 40.67 -7.76 27.36
C PRO A 167 39.21 -8.18 27.30
N VAL A 168 39.01 -9.49 27.39
CA VAL A 168 37.72 -10.19 27.40
C VAL A 168 36.87 -9.80 28.63
N PRO A 169 35.61 -9.35 28.47
CA PRO A 169 34.68 -9.27 29.59
C PRO A 169 34.14 -10.68 29.91
N LYS A 170 34.23 -11.08 31.19
CA LYS A 170 33.78 -12.38 31.70
C LYS A 170 32.27 -12.59 31.42
N LYS A 171 31.93 -13.78 30.91
CA LYS A 171 30.56 -14.26 30.66
C LYS A 171 29.73 -14.25 31.96
N ALA A 172 28.55 -13.63 31.93
CA ALA A 172 27.51 -13.81 32.94
C ALA A 172 26.89 -15.22 32.83
N PRO A 173 26.49 -15.85 33.96
CA PRO A 173 25.98 -17.22 33.94
C PRO A 173 24.58 -17.30 33.33
N SER A 174 24.30 -18.39 32.62
CA SER A 174 23.01 -18.69 32.00
C SER A 174 21.93 -18.94 33.08
N LYS A 175 20.82 -18.19 33.03
CA LYS A 175 19.62 -18.54 33.79
C LYS A 175 18.72 -19.42 32.93
N GLY A 176 18.46 -20.62 33.44
CA GLY A 176 17.63 -21.65 32.82
C GLY A 176 16.15 -21.26 32.67
N LYS A 177 15.44 -22.16 31.97
CA LYS A 177 13.99 -22.12 31.69
C LYS A 177 13.20 -21.75 32.94
N ARG A 178 12.43 -20.65 32.88
CA ARG A 178 11.41 -20.32 33.89
C ARG A 178 10.10 -20.99 33.50
N SER A 179 9.75 -22.02 34.27
CA SER A 179 8.38 -22.50 34.45
C SER A 179 7.50 -21.36 34.97
N LEU A 180 6.27 -21.25 34.48
CA LEU A 180 5.28 -20.27 34.94
C LEU A 180 4.56 -20.81 36.18
N ASP A 181 4.84 -20.23 37.35
CA ASP A 181 4.14 -20.57 38.59
C ASP A 181 2.75 -19.90 38.64
N GLY A 182 1.74 -20.68 39.04
CA GLY A 182 0.30 -20.41 38.97
C GLY A 182 -0.25 -19.25 39.82
N ASN A 183 0.56 -18.31 40.28
CA ASN A 183 0.12 -17.21 41.15
C ASN A 183 -0.11 -15.88 40.39
N SER A 184 0.08 -15.84 39.06
CA SER A 184 -0.17 -14.64 38.23
C SER A 184 -1.60 -14.57 37.65
N GLN A 185 -2.33 -15.69 37.58
CA GLN A 185 -3.69 -15.71 37.04
C GLN A 185 -4.72 -15.06 37.98
N ASN A 186 -4.48 -15.07 39.30
CA ASN A 186 -5.40 -14.49 40.28
C ASN A 186 -5.33 -12.95 40.41
N LYS A 187 -4.32 -12.29 39.85
CA LYS A 187 -4.26 -10.81 39.82
C LYS A 187 -5.01 -10.21 38.64
N ILE A 188 -5.09 -10.91 37.50
CA ILE A 188 -5.80 -10.43 36.31
C ILE A 188 -7.32 -10.59 36.47
N SER A 189 -7.78 -11.68 37.08
CA SER A 189 -9.20 -11.94 37.32
C SER A 189 -9.84 -10.95 38.31
N LYS A 190 -9.06 -10.35 39.21
CA LYS A 190 -9.54 -9.37 40.18
C LYS A 190 -9.71 -7.96 39.60
N PHE A 191 -9.03 -7.64 38.50
CA PHE A 191 -9.14 -6.33 37.85
C PHE A 191 -10.36 -6.24 36.93
N LEU A 192 -10.82 -7.37 36.37
CA LEU A 192 -11.94 -7.43 35.42
C LEU A 192 -13.33 -7.53 36.07
N LYS A 193 -13.42 -7.72 37.40
CA LYS A 193 -14.70 -7.80 38.13
C LYS A 193 -15.15 -6.50 38.80
N ASN A 194 -14.38 -5.41 38.68
CA ASN A 194 -14.72 -4.10 39.25
C ASN A 194 -14.90 -3.00 38.18
N LYS A 195 -15.53 -3.34 37.05
CA LYS A 195 -16.12 -2.37 36.14
C LYS A 195 -17.56 -2.77 35.84
#